data_AF-A0A2U1KXW5-F1
#
_entry.id   AF-A0A2U1KXW5-F1
#
_cell.length_a   1.000
_cell.length_b   1.000
_cell.length_c   1.000
_cell.angle_alpha   90.00
_cell.angle_beta   90.00
_cell.angle_gamma   90.00
#
_symmetry.space_group_name_H-M   'P 1'
#
loop_
_entity.id
_entity.type
_entity.pdbx_description
1 polymer ?
#
loop_
_entity_poly.entity_id
_entity_poly.type
_entity_poly.pdbx_seq_one_letter_code
_entity_poly.pdbx_strand_id
1 'polypeptide(L)'
;MAREKIKIKKIVNITARQVTFSKRRRGLLKKAEELAVLCDADVALVIFSATGKLFEYASSSMQELLGKYKLHATNNADKANEPSLDLQLLETDEIRMGREVLEKNRELSQLRGEDLHGLSLEELQRLESMLEGGLHRVLETKDERIANEIASLQQKGFQLMEENKLLKQQMMTLISKGKRPRTMATELDNLVTNHEDQGQSSESVTTNVSGPPPEDDCSDTALKLALPFN
;
A
#
# COMPACT_ATOMS: atom_id res chain seq x y z
N MET A 1 -11.87 -55.04 20.85
CA MET A 1 -12.65 -55.14 19.60
C MET A 1 -11.77 -55.77 18.54
N ALA A 2 -12.18 -56.90 17.96
CA ALA A 2 -11.41 -57.58 16.92
C ALA A 2 -11.33 -56.71 15.65
N ARG A 3 -10.16 -56.69 15.01
CA ARG A 3 -9.90 -55.87 13.83
C ARG A 3 -10.23 -56.69 12.59
N GLU A 4 -11.35 -56.38 11.94
CA GLU A 4 -11.75 -57.06 10.71
C GLU A 4 -10.94 -56.58 9.49
N LYS A 5 -10.66 -57.51 8.57
CA LYS A 5 -10.00 -57.21 7.29
C LYS A 5 -11.00 -56.50 6.37
N ILE A 6 -10.66 -55.27 5.96
CA ILE A 6 -11.47 -54.48 5.01
C ILE A 6 -10.92 -54.55 3.58
N LYS A 7 -11.81 -54.52 2.58
CA LYS A 7 -11.43 -54.43 1.16
C LYS A 7 -10.88 -53.03 0.82
N ILE A 8 -9.88 -52.94 -0.07
CA ILE A 8 -9.35 -51.66 -0.57
C ILE A 8 -10.32 -51.10 -1.63
N LYS A 9 -11.32 -50.36 -1.17
CA LYS A 9 -12.29 -49.61 -1.98
C LYS A 9 -12.74 -48.35 -1.24
N LYS A 10 -13.35 -47.39 -1.94
CA LYS A 10 -13.89 -46.16 -1.32
C LYS A 10 -14.90 -46.52 -0.22
N ILE A 11 -14.68 -46.02 0.99
CA ILE A 11 -15.61 -46.19 2.11
C ILE A 11 -16.84 -45.30 1.85
N VAL A 12 -18.01 -45.91 1.76
CA VAL A 12 -19.27 -45.22 1.44
C VAL A 12 -19.73 -44.35 2.61
N ASN A 13 -19.75 -44.93 3.82
CA ASN A 13 -20.14 -44.22 5.04
C ASN A 13 -19.16 -43.06 5.35
N ILE A 14 -19.68 -41.83 5.41
CA ILE A 14 -18.90 -40.60 5.55
C ILE A 14 -18.16 -40.54 6.88
N THR A 15 -18.83 -40.87 8.00
CA THR A 15 -18.24 -40.86 9.35
C THR A 15 -17.11 -41.89 9.45
N ALA A 16 -17.35 -43.12 8.99
CA ALA A 16 -16.34 -44.17 8.95
C ALA A 16 -15.16 -43.78 8.06
N ARG A 17 -15.42 -43.12 6.92
CA ARG A 17 -14.38 -42.60 6.01
C ARG A 17 -13.54 -41.53 6.69
N GLN A 18 -14.15 -40.59 7.41
CA GLN A 18 -13.45 -39.51 8.12
C GLN A 18 -12.55 -40.04 9.24
N VAL A 19 -13.06 -40.95 10.07
CA VAL A 19 -12.27 -41.59 11.13
C VAL A 19 -11.12 -42.40 10.53
N THR A 20 -11.38 -43.16 9.47
CA THR A 20 -10.36 -43.96 8.78
C THR A 20 -9.30 -43.08 8.13
N PHE A 21 -9.69 -42.00 7.45
CA PHE A 21 -8.78 -41.02 6.87
C PHE A 21 -7.87 -40.45 7.97
N SER A 22 -8.44 -40.02 9.09
CA SER A 22 -7.67 -39.42 10.19
C SER A 22 -6.62 -40.39 10.77
N LYS A 23 -6.99 -41.67 10.95
CA LYS A 23 -6.08 -42.71 11.45
C LYS A 23 -5.03 -43.11 10.42
N ARG A 24 -5.43 -43.35 9.17
CA ARG A 24 -4.52 -43.77 8.09
C ARG A 24 -3.55 -42.66 7.69
N ARG A 25 -4.02 -41.42 7.56
CA ARG A 25 -3.18 -40.24 7.30
C ARG A 25 -2.10 -40.12 8.36
N ARG A 26 -2.46 -40.18 9.65
CA ARG A 26 -1.50 -40.15 10.75
C ARG A 26 -0.49 -41.30 10.67
N GLY A 27 -0.96 -42.52 10.39
CA GLY A 27 -0.08 -43.68 10.24
C GLY A 27 0.89 -43.55 9.06
N LEU A 28 0.42 -42.99 7.94
CA LEU A 28 1.24 -42.78 6.74
C LEU A 28 2.30 -41.70 6.97
N LEU A 29 1.94 -40.58 7.61
CA LEU A 29 2.87 -39.52 7.99
C LEU A 29 3.99 -40.07 8.89
N LYS A 30 3.64 -40.87 9.91
CA LYS A 30 4.64 -41.53 10.76
C LYS A 30 5.58 -42.45 9.98
N LYS A 31 5.06 -43.19 9.00
CA LYS A 31 5.89 -44.08 8.18
C LYS A 31 6.82 -43.31 7.24
N ALA A 32 6.37 -42.18 6.70
CA ALA A 32 7.20 -41.28 5.91
C ALA A 32 8.34 -40.70 6.76
N GLU A 33 8.03 -40.29 7.99
CA GLU A 33 9.01 -39.78 8.95
C GLU A 33 10.03 -40.85 9.37
N GLU A 34 9.57 -42.05 9.70
CA GLU A 34 10.46 -43.18 10.01
C GLU A 34 11.40 -43.49 8.83
N LEU A 35 10.89 -43.48 7.59
CA LEU A 35 11.70 -43.74 6.41
C LEU A 35 12.76 -42.65 6.19
N ALA A 36 12.36 -41.38 6.31
CA ALA A 36 13.27 -40.25 6.14
C ALA A 36 14.42 -40.32 7.14
N VAL A 37 14.13 -40.60 8.41
CA VAL A 37 15.14 -40.65 9.49
C VAL A 37 16.00 -41.91 9.42
N LEU A 38 15.40 -43.09 9.22
CA LEU A 38 16.14 -44.37 9.28
C LEU A 38 17.06 -44.58 8.08
N CYS A 39 16.72 -43.99 6.94
CA CYS A 39 17.44 -44.21 5.68
C CYS A 39 18.10 -42.94 5.13
N ASP A 40 18.06 -41.82 5.87
CA ASP A 40 18.55 -40.50 5.42
C ASP A 40 18.01 -40.14 4.02
N ALA A 41 16.69 -40.30 3.86
CA ALA A 41 16.01 -40.16 2.59
C ALA A 41 15.18 -38.88 2.54
N ASP A 42 15.23 -38.16 1.40
CA ASP A 42 14.31 -37.07 1.12
C ASP A 42 12.90 -37.63 0.84
N VAL A 43 11.94 -37.31 1.71
CA VAL A 43 10.56 -37.79 1.61
C VAL A 43 9.58 -36.62 1.70
N ALA A 44 8.73 -36.47 0.67
CA ALA A 44 7.59 -35.56 0.66
C ALA A 44 6.29 -36.34 0.52
N LEU A 45 5.24 -35.90 1.22
CA LEU A 45 3.90 -36.46 1.16
C LEU A 45 2.87 -35.33 1.11
N VAL A 46 2.04 -35.32 0.07
CA VAL A 46 0.96 -34.34 -0.13
C VAL A 46 -0.38 -35.08 -0.19
N ILE A 47 -1.34 -34.68 0.66
CA ILE A 47 -2.66 -35.32 0.75
C ILE A 47 -3.74 -34.25 0.74
N PHE A 48 -4.61 -34.28 -0.26
CA PHE A 48 -5.86 -33.52 -0.26
C PHE A 48 -7.00 -34.38 0.23
N SER A 49 -7.74 -33.90 1.23
CA SER A 49 -9.00 -34.55 1.63
C SER A 49 -10.07 -34.38 0.56
N ALA A 50 -11.16 -35.15 0.67
CA ALA A 50 -12.35 -34.95 -0.18
C ALA A 50 -13.00 -33.56 -0.02
N THR A 51 -12.62 -32.80 1.01
CA THR A 51 -13.07 -31.41 1.23
C THR A 51 -12.06 -30.38 0.70
N GLY A 52 -11.01 -30.81 0.00
CA GLY A 52 -9.94 -29.94 -0.51
C GLY A 52 -8.92 -29.50 0.55
N LYS A 53 -8.99 -30.01 1.79
CA LYS A 53 -8.05 -29.62 2.85
C LYS A 53 -6.69 -30.31 2.61
N LEU A 54 -5.64 -29.51 2.56
CA LEU A 54 -4.26 -29.95 2.44
C LEU A 54 -3.73 -30.51 3.77
N PHE A 55 -3.06 -31.65 3.69
CA PHE A 55 -2.22 -32.22 4.74
C PHE A 55 -0.92 -32.66 4.12
N GLU A 56 0.19 -32.22 4.69
CA GLU A 56 1.51 -32.44 4.10
C GLU A 56 2.55 -32.85 5.14
N TYR A 57 3.63 -33.43 4.64
CA TYR A 57 4.87 -33.73 5.37
C TYR A 57 6.04 -33.62 4.40
N ALA A 58 7.14 -33.05 4.88
CA ALA A 58 8.42 -33.03 4.19
C ALA A 58 9.52 -33.35 5.22
N SER A 59 10.55 -34.09 4.81
CA SER A 59 11.72 -34.36 5.64
C SER A 59 12.56 -33.11 5.90
N SER A 60 12.64 -32.19 4.93
CA SER A 60 13.18 -30.83 5.08
C SER A 60 12.12 -29.77 4.72
N SER A 61 12.36 -28.94 3.70
CA SER A 61 11.40 -27.97 3.17
C SER A 61 10.61 -28.57 2.01
N MET A 62 9.28 -28.40 2.03
CA MET A 62 8.43 -28.81 0.91
C MET A 62 8.86 -28.15 -0.41
N GLN A 63 9.26 -26.87 -0.38
CA GLN A 63 9.72 -26.15 -1.56
C GLN A 63 11.01 -26.74 -2.13
N GLU A 64 11.96 -27.11 -1.26
CA GLU A 64 13.22 -27.74 -1.68
C GLU A 64 12.99 -29.11 -2.31
N LEU A 65 12.17 -29.96 -1.69
CA LEU A 65 11.88 -31.30 -2.22
C LEU A 65 11.11 -31.24 -3.54
N LEU A 66 10.14 -30.33 -3.66
CA LEU A 66 9.45 -30.10 -4.93
C LEU A 66 10.38 -29.53 -6.00
N GLY A 67 11.31 -28.64 -5.62
CA GLY A 67 12.35 -28.13 -6.51
C GLY A 67 13.29 -29.23 -7.01
N LYS A 68 13.77 -30.10 -6.12
CA LYS A 68 14.56 -31.29 -6.45
C LYS A 68 13.79 -32.21 -7.40
N TYR A 69 12.51 -32.48 -7.12
CA TYR A 69 11.65 -33.27 -7.99
C TYR A 69 11.51 -32.65 -9.38
N LYS A 70 11.27 -31.33 -9.46
CA LYS A 70 11.14 -30.60 -10.72
C LYS A 70 12.43 -30.70 -11.55
N LEU A 71 13.58 -30.47 -10.93
CA LEU A 71 14.89 -30.60 -11.58
C LEU A 71 15.14 -32.03 -12.09
N HIS A 72 14.75 -33.05 -11.33
CA HIS A 72 14.83 -34.44 -11.78
C HIS A 72 13.83 -34.77 -12.89
N ALA A 73 12.63 -34.20 -12.86
CA ALA A 73 11.64 -34.38 -13.90
C ALA A 73 12.10 -33.74 -15.23
N THR A 74 12.68 -32.55 -15.18
CA THR A 74 13.25 -31.88 -16.37
C THR A 74 14.48 -32.61 -16.91
N ASN A 75 15.38 -33.07 -16.05
CA ASN A 75 16.59 -33.81 -16.49
C ASN A 75 16.27 -35.22 -17.04
N ASN A 76 15.16 -35.82 -16.61
CA ASN A 76 14.69 -37.11 -17.14
C ASN A 76 13.79 -36.96 -18.38
N ALA A 77 13.22 -35.78 -18.63
CA ALA A 77 12.48 -35.47 -19.86
C ALA A 77 13.36 -35.53 -21.11
N ASP A 78 14.67 -35.30 -20.98
CA ASP A 78 15.65 -35.52 -22.06
C ASP A 78 15.88 -37.01 -22.39
N LYS A 79 15.37 -37.93 -21.56
CA LYS A 79 15.54 -39.40 -21.73
C LYS A 79 14.23 -40.17 -21.91
N ALA A 80 13.09 -39.58 -21.57
CA ALA A 80 11.77 -40.15 -21.81
C ALA A 80 10.88 -39.08 -22.43
N ASN A 81 10.53 -39.28 -23.71
CA ASN A 81 9.60 -38.43 -24.45
C ASN A 81 8.36 -38.11 -23.61
N GLU A 82 8.09 -36.80 -23.48
CA GLU A 82 6.97 -36.12 -22.83
C GLU A 82 7.06 -35.82 -21.32
N PRO A 83 7.63 -34.66 -20.94
CA PRO A 83 7.02 -33.86 -19.89
C PRO A 83 5.66 -33.34 -20.39
N SER A 84 4.62 -33.36 -19.54
CA SER A 84 3.32 -32.78 -19.92
C SER A 84 3.50 -31.31 -20.30
N LEU A 85 3.19 -30.96 -21.55
CA LEU A 85 3.31 -29.62 -22.14
C LEU A 85 2.85 -28.50 -21.19
N ASP A 86 1.78 -28.76 -20.43
CA ASP A 86 1.16 -27.85 -19.46
C ASP A 86 2.12 -27.37 -18.34
N LEU A 87 2.97 -28.27 -17.83
CA LEU A 87 3.89 -27.94 -16.73
C LEU A 87 5.07 -27.09 -17.21
N GLN A 88 5.53 -27.33 -18.44
CA GLN A 88 6.52 -26.48 -19.10
C GLN A 88 5.95 -25.10 -19.42
N LEU A 89 4.71 -25.03 -19.92
CA LEU A 89 4.05 -23.76 -20.22
C LEU A 89 3.87 -22.89 -18.98
N LEU A 90 3.37 -23.47 -17.88
CA LEU A 90 3.21 -22.76 -16.60
C LEU A 90 4.55 -22.26 -16.02
N GLU A 91 5.61 -23.06 -16.12
CA GLU A 91 6.96 -22.66 -15.69
C GLU A 91 7.52 -21.55 -16.58
N THR A 92 7.29 -21.60 -17.89
CA THR A 92 7.69 -20.52 -18.80
C THR A 92 6.93 -19.23 -18.54
N ASP A 93 5.63 -19.32 -18.21
CA ASP A 93 4.82 -18.15 -17.89
C ASP A 93 5.23 -17.52 -16.56
N GLU A 94 5.52 -18.31 -15.52
CA GLU A 94 5.99 -17.78 -14.24
C GLU A 94 7.33 -17.04 -14.39
N ILE A 95 8.27 -17.61 -15.15
CA ILE A 95 9.56 -16.97 -15.46
C ILE A 95 9.37 -15.71 -16.31
N ARG A 96 8.45 -15.75 -17.29
CA ARG A 96 8.13 -14.60 -18.16
C ARG A 96 7.54 -13.45 -17.35
N MET A 97 6.56 -13.75 -16.50
CA MET A 97 5.92 -12.77 -15.63
C MET A 97 6.92 -12.20 -14.62
N GLY A 98 7.79 -13.02 -14.04
CA GLY A 98 8.86 -12.56 -13.14
C GLY A 98 9.83 -11.59 -13.81
N ARG A 99 10.19 -11.86 -15.08
CA ARG A 99 11.03 -10.96 -15.88
C ARG A 99 10.34 -9.62 -16.15
N GLU A 100 9.06 -9.66 -16.53
CA GLU A 100 8.28 -8.45 -16.81
C GLU A 100 8.16 -7.56 -15.56
N VAL A 101 7.90 -8.16 -14.39
CA VAL A 101 7.86 -7.44 -13.11
C VAL A 101 9.22 -6.80 -12.79
N LEU A 102 10.32 -7.52 -13.01
CA LEU A 102 11.66 -6.99 -12.78
C LEU A 102 11.96 -5.79 -13.70
N GLU A 103 11.59 -5.91 -14.99
CA GLU A 103 11.78 -4.86 -15.97
C GLU A 103 10.95 -3.61 -15.64
N LYS A 104 9.68 -3.77 -15.25
CA LYS A 104 8.81 -2.68 -14.82
C LYS A 104 9.30 -2.02 -13.53
N ASN A 105 9.82 -2.78 -12.57
CA ASN A 105 10.44 -2.21 -11.38
C ASN A 105 11.68 -1.40 -11.73
N ARG A 106 12.52 -1.86 -12.66
CA ARG A 106 13.67 -1.10 -13.15
C ARG A 106 13.25 0.20 -13.82
N GLU A 107 12.22 0.19 -14.67
CA GLU A 107 11.66 1.40 -15.26
C GLU A 107 11.17 2.40 -14.19
N LEU A 108 10.50 1.92 -13.13
CA LEU A 108 10.05 2.75 -12.02
C LEU A 108 11.22 3.37 -11.23
N SER A 109 12.30 2.61 -10.98
CA SER A 109 13.53 3.14 -10.38
C SER A 109 14.13 4.25 -11.25
N GLN A 110 14.18 4.04 -12.57
CA GLN A 110 14.69 5.04 -13.52
C GLN A 110 13.87 6.32 -13.51
N LEU A 111 12.54 6.24 -13.42
CA LEU A 111 11.66 7.41 -13.26
C LEU A 111 11.94 8.21 -11.97
N ARG A 112 12.56 7.58 -10.96
CA ARG A 112 13.00 8.24 -9.71
C ARG A 112 14.44 8.76 -9.76
N GLY A 113 15.14 8.52 -10.87
CA GLY A 113 16.57 8.87 -11.01
C GLY A 113 17.52 7.81 -10.44
N GLU A 114 17.03 6.61 -10.13
CA GLU A 114 17.80 5.47 -9.67
C GLU A 114 18.12 4.53 -10.85
N ASP A 115 19.13 3.66 -10.75
CA ASP A 115 19.43 2.61 -11.74
C ASP A 115 19.55 3.10 -13.22
N LEU A 116 20.09 4.30 -13.42
CA LEU A 116 20.27 4.92 -14.75
C LEU A 116 21.43 4.31 -15.56
N HIS A 117 22.25 3.45 -14.95
CA HIS A 117 23.39 2.83 -15.61
C HIS A 117 22.94 1.93 -16.76
N GLY A 118 23.58 2.08 -17.92
CA GLY A 118 23.29 1.29 -19.12
C GLY A 118 22.22 1.89 -20.03
N LEU A 119 21.63 3.03 -19.67
CA LEU A 119 20.85 3.85 -20.61
C LEU A 119 21.78 4.60 -21.56
N SER A 120 21.39 4.65 -22.82
CA SER A 120 21.99 5.54 -23.82
C SER A 120 21.57 6.99 -23.60
N LEU A 121 22.30 7.92 -24.22
CA LEU A 121 21.97 9.35 -24.16
C LEU A 121 20.56 9.63 -24.69
N GLU A 122 20.15 8.96 -25.77
CA GLU A 122 18.81 9.11 -26.36
C GLU A 122 17.71 8.63 -25.41
N GLU A 123 17.93 7.50 -24.73
CA GLU A 123 16.99 6.99 -23.72
C GLU A 123 16.88 7.91 -22.50
N LEU A 124 18.01 8.50 -22.08
CA LEU A 124 18.02 9.45 -20.98
C LEU A 124 17.29 10.75 -21.33
N GLN A 125 17.50 11.27 -22.55
CA GLN A 125 16.77 12.43 -23.06
C GLN A 125 15.26 12.17 -23.16
N ARG A 126 14.88 10.96 -23.58
CA ARG A 126 13.47 10.56 -23.62
C ARG A 126 12.87 10.49 -22.21
N LEU A 127 13.61 9.95 -21.25
CA LEU A 127 13.20 9.89 -19.85
C LEU A 127 13.01 11.29 -19.26
N GLU A 128 13.96 12.19 -19.50
CA GLU A 128 13.90 13.60 -19.11
C GLU A 128 12.66 14.29 -19.69
N SER A 129 12.47 14.24 -21.02
CA SER A 129 11.32 14.84 -21.69
C SER A 129 9.97 14.33 -21.16
N MET A 130 9.89 13.04 -20.84
CA MET A 130 8.70 12.43 -20.26
C MET A 130 8.43 12.94 -18.84
N LEU A 131 9.47 13.06 -18.00
CA LEU A 131 9.37 13.58 -16.63
C LEU A 131 9.02 15.07 -16.63
N GLU A 132 9.66 15.87 -17.48
CA GLU A 132 9.36 17.29 -17.66
C GLU A 132 7.92 17.52 -18.08
N GLY A 133 7.44 16.77 -19.08
CA GLY A 133 6.05 16.85 -19.53
C GLY A 133 5.07 16.41 -18.43
N GLY A 134 5.42 15.39 -17.65
CA GLY A 134 4.64 14.96 -16.48
C GLY A 134 4.56 16.03 -15.40
N LEU A 135 5.70 16.62 -15.04
CA LEU A 135 5.81 17.70 -14.06
C LEU A 135 5.01 18.92 -14.48
N HIS A 136 5.12 19.33 -15.75
CA HIS A 136 4.38 20.46 -16.29
C HIS A 136 2.86 20.30 -16.10
N ARG A 137 2.31 19.14 -16.49
CA ARG A 137 0.87 18.84 -16.29
C ARG A 137 0.45 18.89 -14.82
N VAL A 138 1.29 18.39 -13.91
CA VAL A 138 1.01 18.41 -12.48
C VAL A 138 1.01 19.83 -11.94
N LEU A 139 1.97 20.66 -12.36
CA LEU A 139 2.05 22.06 -11.97
C LEU A 139 0.85 22.84 -12.50
N GLU A 140 0.52 22.70 -13.78
CA GLU A 140 -0.65 23.36 -14.41
C GLU A 140 -1.94 23.02 -13.65
N THR A 141 -2.18 21.73 -13.36
CA THR A 141 -3.35 21.30 -12.59
C THR A 141 -3.37 21.88 -11.16
N LYS A 142 -2.19 21.98 -10.52
CA LYS A 142 -2.07 22.57 -9.19
C LYS A 142 -2.35 24.06 -9.21
N ASP A 143 -1.82 24.78 -10.19
CA ASP A 143 -1.99 26.21 -10.36
C ASP A 143 -3.46 26.56 -10.60
N GLU A 144 -4.14 25.82 -11.49
CA GLU A 144 -5.58 25.97 -11.71
C GLU A 144 -6.38 25.74 -10.43
N ARG A 145 -6.06 24.68 -9.68
CA ARG A 145 -6.75 24.37 -8.43
C ARG A 145 -6.56 25.47 -7.38
N ILE A 146 -5.33 25.95 -7.21
CA ILE A 146 -5.01 27.03 -6.27
C ILE A 146 -5.71 28.32 -6.69
N ALA A 147 -5.71 28.67 -7.98
CA ALA A 147 -6.40 29.85 -8.50
C ALA A 147 -7.91 29.80 -8.23
N ASN A 148 -8.54 28.63 -8.45
CA ASN A 148 -9.95 28.41 -8.17
C ASN A 148 -10.27 28.54 -6.66
N GLU A 149 -9.41 28.01 -5.79
CA GLU A 149 -9.56 28.13 -4.34
C GLU A 149 -9.43 29.57 -3.86
N ILE A 150 -8.44 30.32 -4.39
CA ILE A 150 -8.28 31.75 -4.11
C ILE A 150 -9.55 32.52 -4.54
N ALA A 151 -10.06 32.28 -5.74
CA ALA A 151 -11.25 32.96 -6.24
C ALA A 151 -12.49 32.69 -5.36
N SER A 152 -12.69 31.43 -4.96
CA SER A 152 -13.78 31.02 -4.08
C SER A 152 -13.69 31.70 -2.70
N LEU A 153 -12.49 31.74 -2.11
CA LEU A 153 -12.26 32.39 -0.82
C LEU A 153 -12.46 33.91 -0.90
N GLN A 154 -12.00 34.56 -1.97
CA GLN A 154 -12.22 36.00 -2.19
C GLN A 154 -13.71 36.33 -2.31
N GLN A 155 -14.47 35.54 -3.07
CA GLN A 155 -15.92 35.71 -3.21
C GLN A 155 -16.63 35.55 -1.85
N LYS A 156 -16.25 34.53 -1.07
CA LYS A 156 -16.79 34.31 0.28
C LYS A 156 -16.45 35.45 1.22
N GLY A 157 -15.23 35.99 1.14
CA GLY A 157 -14.81 37.18 1.89
C GLY A 157 -15.67 38.39 1.58
N PHE A 158 -15.99 38.63 0.31
CA PHE A 158 -16.89 39.71 -0.12
C PHE A 158 -18.31 39.54 0.46
N GLN A 159 -18.89 38.35 0.34
CA GLN A 159 -20.22 38.04 0.87
C GLN A 159 -20.30 38.28 2.39
N LEU A 160 -19.32 37.77 3.13
CA LEU A 160 -19.25 37.96 4.59
C LEU A 160 -19.08 39.42 4.97
N MET A 161 -18.36 40.21 4.18
CA MET A 161 -18.19 41.65 4.44
C MET A 161 -19.52 42.41 4.23
N GLU A 162 -20.28 42.05 3.20
CA GLU A 162 -21.58 42.64 2.90
C GLU A 162 -22.63 42.27 3.96
N GLU A 163 -22.71 41.00 4.36
CA GLU A 163 -23.58 40.55 5.45
C GLU A 163 -23.24 41.23 6.78
N ASN A 164 -21.96 41.32 7.13
CA ASN A 164 -21.53 42.02 8.33
C ASN A 164 -21.91 43.50 8.31
N LYS A 165 -21.85 44.16 7.15
CA LYS A 165 -22.30 45.55 6.99
C LYS A 165 -23.80 45.68 7.24
N LEU A 166 -24.61 44.78 6.68
CA LEU A 166 -26.06 44.76 6.88
C LEU A 166 -26.43 44.51 8.35
N LEU A 167 -25.79 43.53 8.99
CA LEU A 167 -26.02 43.21 10.40
C LEU A 167 -25.67 44.41 11.31
N LYS A 168 -24.56 45.12 11.05
CA LYS A 168 -24.20 46.35 11.77
C LYS A 168 -25.27 47.44 11.60
N GLN A 169 -25.80 47.64 10.39
CA GLN A 169 -26.87 48.60 10.14
C GLN A 169 -28.18 48.22 10.85
N GLN A 170 -28.54 46.94 10.84
CA GLN A 170 -29.70 46.42 11.56
C GLN A 170 -29.55 46.64 13.07
N MET A 171 -28.38 46.34 13.63
CA MET A 171 -28.08 46.58 15.04
C MET A 171 -28.22 48.06 15.42
N MET A 172 -27.68 48.97 14.61
CA MET A 172 -27.84 50.42 14.80
C MET A 172 -29.30 50.86 14.74
N THR A 173 -30.09 50.27 13.85
CA THR A 173 -31.53 50.55 13.72
C THR A 173 -32.33 50.03 14.93
N LEU A 174 -31.94 48.89 15.50
CA LEU A 174 -32.58 48.35 16.71
C LEU A 174 -32.25 49.19 17.95
N ILE A 175 -31.00 49.65 18.07
CA ILE A 175 -30.56 50.54 19.15
C ILE A 175 -31.30 51.89 19.07
N SER A 176 -31.45 52.47 17.88
CA SER A 176 -32.15 53.76 17.70
C SER A 176 -33.66 53.67 17.92
N LYS A 177 -34.28 52.50 17.72
CA LYS A 177 -35.71 52.24 17.99
C LYS A 177 -36.03 51.93 19.46
N GLY A 178 -35.09 52.13 20.39
CA GLY A 178 -35.36 52.11 21.83
C GLY A 178 -35.56 50.73 22.47
N LYS A 179 -35.40 49.61 21.74
CA LYS A 179 -35.30 48.28 22.34
C LYS A 179 -33.86 48.01 22.76
N ARG A 180 -33.48 48.46 23.97
CA ARG A 180 -32.21 48.04 24.57
C ARG A 180 -32.22 46.52 24.78
N PRO A 181 -31.25 45.74 24.27
CA PRO A 181 -30.82 44.55 24.96
C PRO A 181 -30.12 45.02 26.24
N ARG A 182 -30.60 44.58 27.41
CA ARG A 182 -29.83 44.69 28.65
C ARG A 182 -28.59 43.79 28.49
N THR A 183 -27.43 44.33 28.94
CA THR A 183 -26.07 43.75 29.08
C THR A 183 -25.20 43.81 27.80
N MET A 184 -23.96 44.33 27.78
CA MET A 184 -23.10 45.03 28.75
C MET A 184 -22.36 46.17 28.01
N ALA A 185 -22.27 47.34 28.63
CA ALA A 185 -21.46 48.46 28.16
C ALA A 185 -20.33 48.68 29.18
N THR A 186 -19.13 48.31 28.79
CA THR A 186 -17.78 48.60 29.34
C THR A 186 -16.89 47.69 28.50
N GLU A 187 -16.00 48.11 27.63
CA GLU A 187 -15.16 49.31 27.54
C GLU A 187 -14.85 49.53 26.06
N LEU A 188 -14.97 50.76 25.56
CA LEU A 188 -14.13 51.21 24.45
C LEU A 188 -14.18 52.74 24.42
N ASP A 189 -13.31 53.36 25.22
CA ASP A 189 -12.86 54.70 24.93
C ASP A 189 -11.42 54.80 25.41
N ASN A 190 -10.48 54.58 24.48
CA ASN A 190 -9.19 55.23 24.44
C ASN A 190 -8.37 54.72 23.24
N LEU A 191 -8.16 55.66 22.31
CA LEU A 191 -6.87 55.99 21.69
C LEU A 191 -6.94 56.06 20.16
N VAL A 192 -7.42 57.20 19.68
CA VAL A 192 -6.90 57.82 18.46
C VAL A 192 -6.20 59.09 18.92
N THR A 193 -4.86 59.15 18.82
CA THR A 193 -4.09 60.21 18.14
C THR A 193 -2.59 60.08 18.40
N ASN A 194 -1.84 59.93 17.31
CA ASN A 194 -0.55 60.56 16.97
C ASN A 194 0.69 60.32 17.84
N HIS A 195 1.71 59.68 17.26
CA HIS A 195 3.01 60.32 17.08
C HIS A 195 3.85 59.62 16.00
N GLU A 196 4.22 60.38 14.97
CA GLU A 196 5.43 60.14 14.17
C GLU A 196 6.64 60.39 15.08
N ASP A 197 7.65 59.51 15.07
CA ASP A 197 9.05 59.92 14.87
C ASP A 197 10.03 58.75 14.73
N GLN A 198 11.09 59.04 13.98
CA GLN A 198 12.25 58.22 13.68
C GLN A 198 13.04 57.79 14.94
N GLY A 199 13.69 56.63 14.87
CA GLY A 199 14.64 56.22 15.91
C GLY A 199 15.38 54.94 15.59
N GLN A 200 16.63 55.09 15.15
CA GLN A 200 17.56 54.02 14.79
C GLN A 200 17.98 53.13 15.99
N SER A 201 18.45 51.93 15.63
CA SER A 201 19.70 51.31 16.12
C SER A 201 19.70 50.33 17.30
N SER A 202 20.37 49.20 16.99
CA SER A 202 21.29 48.38 17.81
C SER A 202 20.75 47.14 18.55
N GLU A 203 21.10 45.97 17.98
CA GLU A 203 21.98 44.92 18.57
C GLU A 203 21.97 44.77 20.10
N SER A 204 21.98 43.61 20.75
CA SER A 204 22.28 42.20 20.46
C SER A 204 22.08 41.46 21.80
N VAL A 205 21.99 40.13 21.81
CA VAL A 205 22.71 39.23 22.74
C VAL A 205 22.22 37.80 22.50
N THR A 206 23.19 36.95 22.21
CA THR A 206 23.16 35.51 22.03
C THR A 206 22.81 34.75 23.31
N THR A 207 22.05 33.66 23.20
CA THR A 207 22.29 32.43 23.98
C THR A 207 21.75 31.22 23.22
N ASN A 208 22.67 30.34 22.80
CA ASN A 208 22.39 28.98 22.35
C ASN A 208 22.08 28.10 23.56
N VAL A 209 20.98 27.34 23.54
CA VAL A 209 20.87 26.03 24.21
C VAL A 209 20.08 25.06 23.33
N SER A 210 20.69 23.89 23.17
CA SER A 210 20.31 22.72 22.39
C SER A 210 19.07 21.98 22.93
N GLY A 211 18.18 21.52 22.04
CA GLY A 211 17.06 20.61 22.32
C GLY A 211 16.30 20.25 21.03
N PRO A 212 15.81 19.00 20.86
CA PRO A 212 15.36 18.48 19.56
C PRO A 212 14.06 19.12 19.07
N PRO A 213 13.80 19.17 17.74
CA PRO A 213 12.59 19.79 17.21
C PRO A 213 11.35 18.96 17.58
N PRO A 214 10.22 19.61 17.92
CA PRO A 214 8.95 18.93 18.10
C PRO A 214 8.46 18.38 16.76
N GLU A 215 7.83 17.21 16.81
CA GLU A 215 7.29 16.52 15.65
C GLU A 215 6.25 17.38 14.93
N ASP A 216 6.55 17.71 13.67
CA ASP A 216 5.59 18.33 12.76
C ASP A 216 4.46 17.32 12.50
N ASP A 217 3.27 17.68 12.96
CA ASP A 217 1.98 17.09 12.59
C ASP A 217 1.81 17.18 11.06
N CYS A 218 2.35 16.17 10.37
CA CYS A 218 2.19 16.01 8.93
C CYS A 218 0.74 15.60 8.66
N SER A 219 -0.09 16.59 8.32
CA SER A 219 -1.44 16.35 7.83
C SER A 219 -1.38 15.56 6.52
N ASP A 220 -1.87 14.32 6.59
CA ASP A 220 -2.14 13.40 5.49
C ASP A 220 -2.81 14.12 4.30
N THR A 221 -2.02 14.43 3.28
CA THR A 221 -2.53 14.74 1.94
C THR A 221 -2.27 13.55 1.01
N ALA A 222 -2.74 12.37 1.42
CA ALA A 222 -2.77 11.22 0.54
C ALA A 222 -3.77 11.46 -0.60
N LEU A 223 -3.26 11.62 -1.82
CA LEU A 223 -4.05 11.68 -3.05
C LEU A 223 -4.71 10.32 -3.30
N LYS A 224 -6.00 10.20 -2.99
CA LYS A 224 -6.83 9.07 -3.40
C LYS A 224 -7.17 9.26 -4.88
N LEU A 225 -6.35 8.68 -5.76
CA LEU A 225 -6.67 8.55 -7.18
C LEU A 225 -7.91 7.65 -7.31
N ALA A 226 -9.08 8.25 -7.39
CA ALA A 226 -10.31 7.55 -7.74
C ALA A 226 -10.23 7.20 -9.23
N LEU A 227 -9.88 5.95 -9.54
CA LEU A 227 -10.12 5.39 -10.86
C LEU A 227 -11.63 5.12 -11.01
N PRO A 228 -12.27 5.55 -12.10
CA PRO A 228 -13.64 5.16 -12.39
C PRO A 228 -13.66 3.68 -12.77
N PHE A 229 -14.37 2.87 -11.99
CA PHE A 229 -14.73 1.52 -12.39
C PHE A 229 -15.74 1.61 -13.54
N ASN A 230 -15.38 1.04 -14.70
CA ASN A 230 -16.32 0.56 -15.70
C ASN A 230 -16.38 -0.97 -15.60
#